data_AF-A0A3R9BKY4-F1
#
_entry.id   AF-A0A3R9BKY4-F1
#
_cell.length_a   1.000
_cell.length_b   1.000
_cell.length_c   1.000
_cell.angle_alpha   90.00
_cell.angle_beta   90.00
_cell.angle_gamma   90.00
#
_symmetry.space_group_name_H-M   'P 1'
#
loop_
_entity.id
_entity.type
_entity.pdbx_description
1 polymer ?
#
loop_
_entity_poly.entity_id
_entity_poly.type
_entity_poly.pdbx_seq_one_letter_code
_entity_poly.pdbx_strand_id
1 'polypeptide(L)'
;MLQGIRDTVEAGEFATTSEAMRDAVRVWQRQRLEDAERLNAMRARIRRSLDDPRPSLTEDEAEADMDRFMKGQEKASRNAAR
;
A
#
# COMPACT_ATOMS: atom_id res chain seq x y z
N MET A 1 -15.39 24.69 -4.56
CA MET A 1 -15.23 23.63 -5.58
C MET A 1 -15.52 24.16 -6.99
N LEU A 2 -16.72 24.71 -7.27
CA LEU A 2 -17.03 25.30 -8.58
C LEU A 2 -16.11 26.47 -8.97
N GLN A 3 -15.70 27.31 -8.00
CA GLN A 3 -14.76 28.39 -8.28
C GLN A 3 -13.41 27.86 -8.75
N GLY A 4 -12.80 26.92 -8.02
CA GLY A 4 -11.53 26.31 -8.44
C GLY A 4 -11.58 25.64 -9.82
N ILE A 5 -12.73 25.07 -10.22
CA ILE A 5 -12.90 24.50 -11.58
C ILE A 5 -13.00 25.61 -12.65
N ARG A 6 -13.54 26.78 -12.31
CA ARG A 6 -13.55 27.93 -13.22
C ARG A 6 -12.15 28.51 -13.34
N ASP A 7 -11.43 28.62 -12.23
CA ASP A 7 -10.07 29.15 -12.20
C ASP A 7 -9.11 28.31 -13.08
N THR A 8 -9.26 26.97 -13.12
CA THR A 8 -8.44 26.12 -14.00
C THR A 8 -8.77 26.28 -15.49
N VAL A 9 -10.01 26.61 -15.82
CA VAL A 9 -10.42 26.93 -17.20
C VAL A 9 -9.90 28.32 -17.60
N GLU A 10 -10.02 29.31 -16.71
CA GLU A 10 -9.50 30.66 -16.93
C GLU A 10 -7.96 30.68 -17.06
N ALA A 11 -7.27 29.82 -16.31
CA ALA A 11 -5.83 29.59 -16.43
C ALA A 11 -5.42 28.84 -17.71
N GLY A 12 -6.38 28.32 -18.49
CA GLY A 12 -6.13 27.57 -19.71
C GLY A 12 -5.65 26.13 -19.51
N GLU A 13 -5.74 25.60 -18.29
CA GLU A 13 -5.39 24.20 -17.99
C GLU A 13 -6.41 23.21 -18.59
N PHE A 14 -7.67 23.64 -18.70
CA PHE A 14 -8.75 22.90 -19.35
C PHE A 14 -9.55 23.81 -20.27
N ALA A 15 -10.02 23.29 -21.41
CA ALA A 15 -10.82 24.06 -22.35
C ALA A 15 -12.27 24.27 -21.85
N THR A 16 -12.77 23.37 -21.01
CA THR A 16 -14.13 23.44 -20.44
C THR A 16 -14.19 22.89 -19.02
N THR A 17 -15.19 23.34 -18.26
CA THR A 17 -15.48 22.80 -16.93
C THR A 17 -15.86 21.31 -16.96
N SER A 18 -16.51 20.83 -18.03
CA SER A 18 -16.85 19.42 -18.21
C SER A 18 -15.61 18.55 -18.46
N GLU A 19 -14.58 19.10 -19.09
CA GLU A 19 -13.28 18.42 -19.24
C GLU A 19 -12.59 18.27 -17.89
N ALA A 20 -12.46 19.37 -17.12
CA ALA A 20 -11.90 19.36 -15.77
C ALA A 20 -12.63 18.36 -14.85
N MET A 21 -13.97 18.30 -14.93
CA MET A 21 -14.77 17.34 -14.16
C MET A 21 -14.51 15.89 -14.57
N ARG A 22 -14.40 15.61 -15.88
CA ARG A 22 -14.11 14.25 -16.36
C ARG A 22 -12.73 13.78 -15.93
N ASP A 23 -11.73 14.66 -15.97
CA ASP A 23 -10.40 14.34 -15.50
C ASP A 23 -10.37 14.05 -13.99
N ALA A 24 -11.03 14.90 -13.18
CA ALA A 24 -11.17 14.69 -11.75
C ALA A 24 -11.84 13.34 -11.42
N VAL A 25 -12.91 12.97 -12.13
CA VAL A 25 -13.57 11.65 -11.98
C VAL A 25 -12.61 10.52 -12.35
N ARG A 26 -11.80 10.68 -13.40
CA ARG A 26 -10.83 9.68 -13.84
C ARG A 26 -9.73 9.45 -12.79
N VAL A 27 -9.20 10.51 -12.20
CA VAL A 27 -8.23 10.44 -11.11
C VAL A 27 -8.84 9.75 -9.89
N TRP A 28 -10.05 10.16 -9.50
CA TRP A 28 -10.77 9.58 -8.37
C TRP A 28 -11.05 8.08 -8.56
N GLN A 29 -11.47 7.66 -9.76
CA GLN A 29 -11.69 6.24 -10.05
C GLN A 29 -10.41 5.41 -9.93
N ARG A 30 -9.28 5.92 -10.43
CA ARG A 30 -7.97 5.24 -10.27
C ARG A 30 -7.62 5.10 -8.79
N GLN A 31 -7.73 6.18 -8.01
CA GLN A 31 -7.45 6.14 -6.57
C GLN A 31 -8.33 5.11 -5.85
N ARG A 32 -9.63 5.01 -6.21
CA ARG A 32 -10.52 4.01 -5.60
C ARG A 32 -10.11 2.57 -5.90
N LEU A 33 -9.60 2.30 -7.09
CA LEU A 33 -9.11 0.97 -7.45
C LEU A 33 -7.85 0.63 -6.64
N GLU A 34 -6.89 1.55 -6.59
CA GLU A 34 -5.66 1.39 -5.79
C GLU A 34 -5.97 1.20 -4.30
N ASP A 35 -6.89 1.99 -3.74
CA ASP A 35 -7.32 1.86 -2.35
C ASP A 35 -8.00 0.51 -2.10
N ALA A 36 -8.83 0.04 -3.03
CA ALA A 36 -9.49 -1.26 -2.94
C ALA A 36 -8.48 -2.41 -2.99
N GLU A 37 -7.50 -2.34 -3.88
CA GLU A 37 -6.41 -3.32 -3.96
C GLU A 37 -5.57 -3.35 -2.69
N ARG A 38 -5.18 -2.17 -2.19
CA ARG A 38 -4.42 -2.04 -0.93
C ARG A 38 -5.22 -2.61 0.25
N LEU A 39 -6.52 -2.32 0.32
CA LEU A 39 -7.40 -2.85 1.37
C LEU A 39 -7.55 -4.38 1.27
N ASN A 40 -7.64 -4.92 0.07
CA ASN A 40 -7.69 -6.37 -0.15
C ASN A 40 -6.38 -7.05 0.25
N ALA A 41 -5.23 -6.46 -0.07
CA ALA A 41 -3.93 -6.96 0.37
C ALA A 41 -3.80 -6.97 1.89
N MET A 42 -4.27 -5.91 2.57
CA MET A 42 -4.30 -5.87 4.05
C MET A 42 -5.21 -6.94 4.63
N ARG A 43 -6.43 -7.10 4.10
CA ARG A 43 -7.36 -8.16 4.53
C ARG A 43 -6.79 -9.56 4.34
N ALA A 44 -6.12 -9.82 3.22
CA ALA A 44 -5.47 -11.09 2.95
C ALA A 44 -4.35 -11.38 3.95
N ARG A 45 -3.52 -10.36 4.28
CA ARG A 45 -2.46 -10.50 5.30
C ARG A 45 -3.04 -10.78 6.69
N ILE A 46 -4.12 -10.10 7.08
CA ILE A 46 -4.82 -10.33 8.35
C ILE A 46 -5.39 -11.75 8.38
N ARG A 47 -6.10 -12.17 7.33
CA ARG A 47 -6.68 -13.51 7.23
C ARG A 47 -5.61 -14.58 7.38
N ARG A 48 -4.49 -14.45 6.65
CA ARG A 48 -3.35 -15.35 6.79
C ARG A 48 -2.81 -15.44 8.21
N SER A 49 -2.79 -14.32 8.94
CA SER A 49 -2.35 -14.30 10.33
C SER A 49 -3.34 -14.96 11.29
N LEU A 50 -4.64 -14.82 11.04
CA LEU A 50 -5.70 -15.42 11.85
C LEU A 50 -5.83 -16.92 11.60
N ASP A 51 -5.61 -17.34 10.36
CA ASP A 51 -5.67 -18.75 9.96
C ASP A 51 -4.32 -19.47 10.18
N ASP A 52 -3.32 -18.81 10.78
CA ASP A 52 -2.02 -19.41 11.08
C ASP A 52 -2.18 -20.44 12.21
N PRO A 53 -1.89 -21.74 11.97
CA PRO A 53 -2.08 -22.78 12.97
C PRO A 53 -0.98 -22.81 14.03
N ARG A 54 0.09 -22.01 13.89
CA ARG A 54 1.19 -21.96 14.85
C ARG A 54 0.70 -21.39 16.18
N PRO A 55 1.24 -21.88 17.31
CA PRO A 55 0.86 -21.35 18.62
C PRO A 55 1.26 -19.89 18.77
N SER A 56 0.53 -19.16 19.61
CA SER A 56 0.93 -17.82 20.02
C SER A 56 2.27 -17.86 20.74
N LEU A 57 3.13 -16.88 20.45
CA LEU A 57 4.42 -16.72 21.11
C LEU A 57 4.31 -15.64 22.19
N THR A 58 5.08 -15.82 23.26
CA THR A 58 5.43 -14.72 24.17
C THR A 58 6.35 -13.72 23.47
N GLU A 59 6.51 -12.53 24.06
CA GLU A 59 7.40 -11.50 23.52
C GLU A 59 8.86 -11.99 23.44
N ASP A 60 9.37 -12.62 24.50
CA ASP A 60 10.73 -13.18 24.56
C ASP A 60 10.97 -14.25 23.48
N GLU A 61 9.98 -15.12 23.25
CA GLU A 61 10.06 -16.15 22.20
C GLU A 61 10.05 -15.53 20.80
N ALA A 62 9.24 -14.50 20.57
CA ALA A 62 9.19 -13.79 19.31
C ALA A 62 10.51 -13.04 19.03
N GLU A 63 11.10 -12.40 20.05
CA GLU A 63 12.39 -11.72 19.93
C GLU A 63 13.50 -12.73 19.61
N ALA A 64 13.56 -13.86 20.34
CA ALA A 64 14.54 -14.90 20.09
C ALA A 64 14.44 -15.52 18.68
N ASP A 65 13.21 -15.69 18.15
CA ASP A 65 13.00 -16.18 16.79
C ASP A 65 13.44 -15.17 15.73
N MET A 66 13.12 -13.88 15.92
CA MET A 66 13.60 -12.81 15.04
C MET A 66 15.12 -12.73 15.00
N ASP A 67 15.77 -12.81 16.17
CA ASP A 67 17.22 -12.81 16.31
C ASP A 67 17.87 -13.96 15.53
N ARG A 68 17.28 -15.16 15.66
CA ARG A 68 17.73 -16.36 14.95
C ARG A 68 17.58 -16.19 13.44
N PHE A 69 16.44 -15.67 12.99
CA PHE A 69 16.18 -15.41 11.57
C PHE A 69 17.21 -14.44 10.99
N MET A 70 17.46 -13.31 11.65
CA MET A 70 18.42 -12.30 11.19
C MET A 70 19.85 -12.86 11.10
N LYS A 71 20.32 -13.58 12.13
CA LYS A 71 21.63 -14.25 12.11
C LYS A 71 21.73 -15.29 10.99
N GLY A 72 20.62 -15.93 10.62
CA GLY A 72 20.54 -16.82 9.46
C GLY A 72 20.74 -16.09 8.13
N GLN A 73 20.09 -14.93 7.95
CA GLN A 73 20.20 -14.10 6.76
C GLN A 73 21.63 -13.56 6.56
N GLU A 74 22.29 -13.11 7.62
CA GLU A 74 23.69 -12.64 7.56
C GLU A 74 24.65 -13.73 7.08
N LYS A 75 24.47 -14.96 7.57
CA LYS A 75 25.28 -16.11 7.14
C LYS A 75 25.01 -16.47 5.68
N ALA A 76 23.75 -16.45 5.26
CA ALA A 76 23.37 -16.72 3.88
C ALA A 76 23.97 -15.69 2.91
N SER A 77 23.86 -14.39 3.25
CA SER A 77 24.46 -13.30 2.48
C SER A 77 25.98 -13.43 2.39
N ARG A 78 26.66 -13.74 3.51
CA ARG A 78 28.12 -13.94 3.54
C ARG A 78 28.58 -15.11 2.69
N ASN A 79 27.81 -16.20 2.65
CA ASN A 79 28.12 -17.37 1.84
C ASN A 79 27.88 -17.11 0.34
N ALA A 80 26.90 -16.29 -0.02
CA ALA A 80 26.64 -15.91 -1.42
C ALA A 80 27.69 -14.96 -2.00
N ALA A 81 28.46 -14.28 -1.16
CA ALA A 81 29.52 -13.34 -1.55
C ALA A 81 30.93 -13.96 -1.64
N ARG A 82 31.06 -15.27 -1.42
CA ARG A 82 32.30 -16.05 -1.58
C ARG A 82 32.26 -16.87 -2.86
#